data_AF-A0A953AVI4-F1
#
_entry.id   AF-A0A953AVI4-F1
#
_cell.length_a   1.000
_cell.length_b   1.000
_cell.length_c   1.000
_cell.angle_alpha   90.00
_cell.angle_beta   90.00
_cell.angle_gamma   90.00
#
_symmetry.space_group_name_H-M   'P 1'
#
loop_
_entity.id
_entity.type
_entity.pdbx_description
1 polymer ?
#
loop_
_entity_poly.entity_id
_entity_poly.type
_entity_poly.pdbx_seq_one_letter_code
_entity_poly.pdbx_strand_id
1 'polypeptide(L)'
;MAVRIYEPPKQSPGGQCLDVIVLLALIFLALFVPVWLKIAVPSRVEKLPPGVSYTVGEDGKRTWTGLTWDALGQNPTMQQQWQKLGYTVDSAAEIITQPFDYSFDWGGLVGMIVLIVGYYVFVLYYSKKEYRQIIAEKFDGR
;
A
#
# COMPACT_ATOMS: atom_id res chain seq x y z
N MET A 1 26.97 34.25 -37.47
CA MET A 1 27.29 32.87 -37.06
C MET A 1 25.99 32.09 -36.96
N ALA A 2 25.89 30.93 -37.60
CA ALA A 2 24.69 30.11 -37.55
C ALA A 2 24.55 29.45 -36.17
N VAL A 3 23.40 29.63 -35.52
CA VAL A 3 23.06 28.97 -34.26
C VAL A 3 23.01 27.46 -34.53
N ARG A 4 23.92 26.68 -33.95
CA ARG A 4 23.86 25.22 -34.03
C ARG A 4 22.76 24.74 -33.08
N ILE A 5 21.60 24.40 -33.63
CA ILE A 5 20.50 23.79 -32.90
C ILE A 5 20.91 22.37 -32.56
N TYR A 6 20.89 22.01 -31.28
CA TYR A 6 21.20 20.66 -30.83
C TYR A 6 20.19 19.66 -31.40
N GLU A 7 20.71 18.59 -32.01
CA GLU A 7 19.90 17.43 -32.39
C GLU A 7 20.11 16.33 -31.34
N PRO A 8 19.04 15.86 -30.66
CA PRO A 8 19.18 14.84 -29.64
C PRO A 8 19.64 13.50 -30.24
N PRO A 9 20.48 12.75 -29.51
CA PRO A 9 20.92 11.43 -29.94
C PRO A 9 19.72 10.50 -30.06
N LYS A 10 19.59 9.85 -31.21
CA LYS A 10 18.55 8.83 -31.42
C LYS A 10 18.90 7.59 -30.62
N GLN A 11 18.02 7.18 -29.71
CA GLN A 11 18.19 5.97 -28.91
C GLN A 11 18.13 4.73 -29.81
N SER A 12 18.96 3.72 -29.52
CA SER A 12 18.95 2.46 -30.28
C SER A 12 17.72 1.61 -29.94
N PRO A 13 17.21 0.80 -30.89
CA PRO A 13 16.05 -0.07 -30.63
C PRO A 13 16.28 -1.06 -29.48
N GLY A 14 17.52 -1.54 -29.31
CA GLY A 14 17.88 -2.43 -28.20
C GLY A 14 17.82 -1.74 -26.84
N GLY A 15 18.28 -0.50 -26.76
CA GLY A 15 18.20 0.32 -25.54
C GLY A 15 16.75 0.61 -25.14
N GLN A 16 15.87 0.85 -26.13
CA GLN A 16 14.45 1.06 -25.89
C GLN A 16 13.74 -0.21 -25.40
N CYS A 17 14.09 -1.38 -25.93
CA CYS A 17 13.50 -2.65 -25.49
C CYS A 17 13.86 -2.98 -24.04
N LEU A 18 15.13 -2.80 -23.65
CA LEU A 18 15.57 -2.99 -22.26
C LEU A 18 14.84 -2.04 -21.31
N ASP A 19 14.71 -0.77 -21.69
CA ASP A 19 14.02 0.25 -20.88
C ASP A 19 12.56 -0.16 -20.60
N VAL A 20 11.83 -0.61 -21.64
CA VAL A 20 10.45 -1.10 -21.49
C VAL A 20 10.38 -2.32 -20.57
N ILE A 21 11.30 -3.27 -20.71
CA ILE A 21 11.33 -4.48 -19.85
C ILE A 21 11.59 -4.08 -18.39
N VAL A 22 12.56 -3.20 -18.15
CA VAL A 22 12.89 -2.71 -16.80
C VAL A 22 11.71 -1.95 -16.20
N LEU A 23 11.08 -1.06 -16.98
CA LEU A 23 9.90 -0.32 -16.55
C LEU A 23 8.74 -1.25 -16.19
N LEU A 24 8.45 -2.25 -17.03
CA LEU A 24 7.44 -3.26 -16.73
C LEU A 24 7.79 -4.02 -15.45
N ALA A 25 9.04 -4.47 -15.29
CA ALA A 25 9.47 -5.16 -14.08
C ALA A 25 9.29 -4.29 -12.82
N LEU A 26 9.64 -3.01 -12.88
CA LEU A 26 9.43 -2.07 -11.78
C LEU A 26 7.95 -1.86 -11.45
N ILE A 27 7.08 -1.81 -12.45
CA ILE A 27 5.62 -1.73 -12.24
C ILE A 27 5.12 -3.00 -11.53
N PHE A 28 5.50 -4.18 -12.03
CA PHE A 28 5.14 -5.45 -11.38
C PHE A 28 5.64 -5.50 -9.94
N LEU A 29 6.89 -5.11 -9.68
CA LEU A 29 7.43 -5.07 -8.32
C LEU A 29 6.65 -4.07 -7.45
N ALA A 30 6.36 -2.88 -7.94
CA ALA A 30 5.58 -1.88 -7.20
C ALA A 30 4.18 -2.38 -6.83
N LEU A 31 3.54 -3.18 -7.69
CA LEU A 31 2.21 -3.74 -7.44
C LEU A 31 2.25 -4.97 -6.51
N PHE A 32 3.20 -5.89 -6.72
CA PHE A 32 3.18 -7.20 -6.08
C PHE A 32 4.02 -7.29 -4.80
N VAL A 33 5.10 -6.53 -4.67
CA VAL A 33 5.95 -6.56 -3.46
C VAL A 33 5.15 -6.20 -2.19
N PRO A 34 4.33 -5.13 -2.16
CA PRO A 34 3.53 -4.80 -0.98
C PRO A 34 2.51 -5.89 -0.60
N VAL A 35 1.98 -6.60 -1.61
CA VAL A 35 1.03 -7.70 -1.42
C VAL A 35 1.72 -8.94 -0.84
N TRP A 36 2.86 -9.33 -1.40
CA TRP A 36 3.66 -10.46 -0.90
C TRP A 36 4.15 -10.23 0.53
N LEU A 37 4.55 -9.00 0.85
CA LEU A 37 4.95 -8.62 2.20
C LEU A 37 3.76 -8.42 3.15
N LYS A 38 2.52 -8.55 2.67
CA LYS A 38 1.28 -8.32 3.44
C LYS A 38 1.18 -6.93 4.07
N ILE A 39 1.88 -5.94 3.51
CA ILE A 39 1.87 -4.54 3.98
C ILE A 39 0.61 -3.81 3.47
N ALA A 40 0.08 -4.22 2.31
CA ALA A 40 -1.07 -3.59 1.67
C ALA A 40 -2.45 -4.12 2.16
N VAL A 41 -2.48 -5.05 3.10
CA VAL A 41 -3.74 -5.57 3.67
C VAL A 41 -4.11 -4.71 4.88
N PRO A 42 -5.36 -4.21 4.99
CA PRO A 42 -5.78 -3.48 6.17
C PRO A 42 -5.56 -4.35 7.41
N SER A 43 -4.84 -3.82 8.39
CA SER A 43 -4.51 -4.51 9.64
C SER A 43 -5.80 -4.70 10.43
N ARG A 44 -6.44 -5.87 10.24
CA ARG A 44 -7.49 -6.35 11.14
C ARG A 44 -6.80 -7.06 12.28
N VAL A 45 -7.14 -6.66 13.50
CA VAL A 45 -6.61 -7.32 14.70
C VAL A 45 -7.71 -8.20 15.23
N GLU A 46 -7.41 -9.49 15.34
CA GLU A 46 -8.36 -10.40 15.96
C GLU A 46 -8.47 -10.08 17.45
N LYS A 47 -9.67 -9.69 17.88
CA LYS A 47 -9.99 -9.41 19.28
C LYS A 47 -11.16 -10.28 19.69
N LEU A 48 -10.86 -11.33 20.44
CA LEU A 48 -11.86 -12.24 20.98
C LEU A 48 -12.42 -11.69 22.30
N PRO A 49 -13.75 -11.69 22.48
CA PRO A 49 -14.35 -11.37 23.77
C PRO A 49 -13.99 -12.42 24.83
N PRO A 50 -14.00 -12.05 26.13
CA PRO A 50 -13.73 -12.99 27.21
C PRO A 50 -14.70 -14.19 27.17
N GLY A 51 -14.17 -15.41 27.26
CA GLY A 51 -14.98 -16.64 27.26
C GLY A 51 -15.44 -17.13 25.87
N VAL A 52 -15.09 -16.42 24.80
CA VAL A 52 -15.29 -16.89 23.42
C VAL A 52 -13.97 -17.38 22.85
N SER A 53 -13.94 -18.64 22.42
CA SER A 53 -12.80 -19.24 21.73
C SER A 53 -13.27 -19.95 20.47
N TYR A 54 -12.36 -20.16 19.52
CA TYR A 54 -12.64 -21.02 18.38
C TYR A 54 -11.48 -21.95 18.10
N THR A 55 -11.80 -23.06 17.44
CA THR A 55 -10.82 -23.98 16.86
C THR A 55 -10.94 -23.94 15.35
N VAL A 56 -9.81 -23.94 14.64
CA VAL A 56 -9.79 -24.02 13.18
C VAL A 56 -9.69 -25.49 12.79
N GLY A 57 -10.69 -26.00 12.09
CA GLY A 57 -10.66 -27.35 11.53
C GLY A 57 -9.74 -27.43 10.29
N GLU A 58 -9.47 -28.65 9.81
CA GLU A 58 -8.63 -28.88 8.61
C GLU A 58 -9.18 -28.18 7.35
N ASP A 59 -10.50 -27.95 7.29
CA ASP A 59 -11.19 -27.23 6.20
C ASP A 59 -11.06 -25.70 6.29
N GLY A 60 -10.32 -25.17 7.27
CA GLY A 60 -10.19 -23.73 7.52
C GLY A 60 -11.42 -23.08 8.16
N LYS A 61 -12.49 -23.85 8.44
CA LYS A 61 -13.68 -23.36 9.15
C LYS A 61 -13.41 -23.18 10.64
N ARG A 62 -13.93 -22.08 11.19
CA ARG A 62 -13.87 -21.77 12.63
C ARG A 62 -15.08 -22.39 13.33
N THR A 63 -14.84 -23.22 14.34
CA THR A 63 -15.89 -23.74 15.24
C THR A 63 -15.80 -22.99 16.55
N TRP A 64 -16.86 -22.28 16.90
CA TRP A 64 -16.89 -21.39 18.06
C TRP A 64 -17.39 -22.11 19.32
N THR A 65 -16.86 -21.72 20.47
CA THR A 65 -17.29 -22.15 21.81
C THR A 65 -17.67 -20.94 22.63
N GLY A 66 -18.83 -20.98 23.31
CA GLY A 66 -19.33 -19.87 24.12
C GLY A 66 -19.89 -18.69 23.32
N LEU A 67 -20.16 -18.87 22.03
CA LEU A 67 -20.57 -17.80 21.14
C LEU A 67 -22.05 -17.44 21.32
N THR A 68 -22.30 -16.21 21.76
CA THR A 68 -23.63 -15.62 21.81
C THR A 68 -23.57 -14.18 21.33
N TRP A 69 -24.71 -13.62 20.90
CA TRP A 69 -24.77 -12.21 20.52
C TRP A 69 -24.36 -11.27 21.66
N ASP A 70 -24.73 -11.63 22.89
CA ASP A 70 -24.38 -10.87 24.10
C ASP A 70 -22.87 -10.90 24.36
N ALA A 71 -22.24 -12.08 24.21
CA ALA A 71 -20.78 -12.23 24.32
C ALA A 71 -20.02 -11.42 23.26
N LEU A 72 -20.61 -11.20 22.08
CA LEU A 72 -20.09 -10.33 21.02
C LEU A 72 -20.38 -8.83 21.26
N GLY A 73 -20.97 -8.47 22.41
CA GLY A 73 -21.35 -7.10 22.75
C GLY A 73 -22.47 -6.53 21.89
N GLN A 74 -23.29 -7.38 21.25
CA GLN A 74 -24.37 -6.96 20.35
C GLN A 74 -25.70 -6.88 21.10
N ASN A 75 -26.29 -5.69 21.14
CA ASN A 75 -27.64 -5.51 21.70
C ASN A 75 -28.73 -6.04 20.76
N PRO A 76 -29.98 -6.23 21.23
CA PRO A 76 -31.05 -6.80 20.39
C PRO A 76 -31.32 -6.04 19.08
N THR A 77 -31.14 -4.72 19.07
CA THR A 77 -31.30 -3.90 17.86
C THR A 77 -30.21 -4.19 16.81
N MET A 78 -28.95 -4.34 17.25
CA MET A 78 -27.83 -4.70 16.38
C MET A 78 -27.99 -6.12 15.82
N GLN A 79 -28.45 -7.06 16.65
CA GLN A 79 -28.72 -8.44 16.22
C GLN A 79 -29.74 -8.48 15.06
N GLN A 80 -30.80 -7.68 15.15
CA GLN A 80 -31.79 -7.58 14.07
C GLN A 80 -31.20 -7.05 12.77
N GLN A 81 -30.19 -6.16 12.81
CA GLN A 81 -29.52 -5.68 11.61
C GLN A 81 -28.71 -6.80 10.94
N TRP A 82 -27.96 -7.58 11.74
CA TRP A 82 -27.24 -8.75 11.22
C TRP A 82 -28.16 -9.79 10.61
N GLN A 83 -29.29 -10.08 11.27
CA GLN A 83 -30.29 -11.01 10.76
C GLN A 83 -30.94 -10.51 9.46
N LYS A 84 -31.22 -9.20 9.34
CA LYS A 84 -31.72 -8.60 8.08
C LYS A 84 -30.73 -8.73 6.93
N LEU A 85 -29.43 -8.70 7.24
CA LEU A 85 -28.36 -8.94 6.28
C LEU A 85 -28.15 -10.44 5.97
N GLY A 86 -28.89 -11.33 6.63
CA GLY A 86 -28.81 -12.78 6.44
C GLY A 86 -27.68 -13.46 7.22
N TYR A 87 -27.06 -12.77 8.18
CA TYR A 87 -25.99 -13.34 9.00
C TYR A 87 -26.54 -14.08 10.23
N THR A 88 -25.88 -15.19 10.58
CA THR A 88 -26.05 -15.91 11.84
C THR A 88 -25.05 -15.39 12.87
N VAL A 89 -25.15 -15.83 14.12
CA VAL A 89 -24.17 -15.48 15.16
C VAL A 89 -22.75 -15.86 14.72
N ASP A 90 -22.59 -17.06 14.16
CA ASP A 90 -21.28 -17.58 13.72
C ASP A 90 -20.66 -16.75 12.60
N SER A 91 -21.44 -16.45 11.55
CA SER A 91 -20.91 -15.69 10.41
C SER A 91 -20.74 -14.20 10.72
N ALA A 92 -21.55 -13.65 11.62
CA ALA A 92 -21.31 -12.31 12.15
C ALA A 92 -20.07 -12.27 13.05
N ALA A 93 -19.80 -13.31 13.84
CA ALA A 93 -18.62 -13.38 14.71
C ALA A 93 -17.32 -13.29 13.92
N GLU A 94 -17.23 -13.93 12.75
CA GLU A 94 -16.06 -13.83 11.87
C GLU A 94 -15.74 -12.39 11.44
N ILE A 95 -16.77 -11.54 11.35
CA ILE A 95 -16.63 -10.13 10.97
C ILE A 95 -16.37 -9.27 12.21
N ILE A 96 -17.16 -9.45 13.26
CA ILE A 96 -17.13 -8.63 14.49
C ILE A 96 -15.81 -8.79 15.23
N THR A 97 -15.25 -10.02 15.27
CA THR A 97 -13.99 -10.31 15.98
C THR A 97 -12.75 -9.83 15.23
N GLN A 98 -12.90 -9.26 14.03
CA GLN A 98 -11.81 -8.72 13.22
C GLN A 98 -11.93 -7.20 13.00
N PRO A 99 -11.99 -6.38 14.07
CA PRO A 99 -12.04 -4.93 13.93
C PRO A 99 -10.77 -4.38 13.26
N PHE A 100 -10.91 -3.21 12.64
CA PHE A 100 -9.77 -2.44 12.16
C PHE A 100 -8.92 -1.94 13.32
N ASP A 101 -7.60 -2.00 13.15
CA ASP A 101 -6.68 -1.34 14.07
C ASP A 101 -6.62 0.16 13.77
N TYR A 102 -7.01 0.98 14.74
CA TYR A 102 -6.93 2.45 14.67
C TYR A 102 -5.69 3.00 15.39
N SER A 103 -4.76 2.13 15.77
CA SER A 103 -3.48 2.55 16.36
C SER A 103 -2.68 3.36 15.35
N PHE A 104 -2.08 4.45 15.82
CA PHE A 104 -1.32 5.34 14.95
C PHE A 104 0.07 4.76 14.68
N ASP A 105 0.35 4.40 13.43
CA ASP A 105 1.67 3.94 13.01
C ASP A 105 2.62 5.14 12.79
N TRP A 106 3.30 5.54 13.86
CA TRP A 106 4.33 6.58 13.81
C TRP A 106 5.52 6.17 12.92
N GLY A 107 5.83 4.87 12.82
CA GLY A 107 6.94 4.37 12.01
C GLY A 107 6.67 4.59 10.52
N GLY A 108 5.49 4.21 10.06
CA GLY A 108 5.02 4.47 8.68
C GLY A 108 4.97 5.96 8.36
N LEU A 109 4.47 6.80 9.28
CA LEU A 109 4.45 8.25 9.09
C LEU A 109 5.86 8.84 8.89
N VAL A 110 6.79 8.51 9.79
CA VAL A 110 8.17 9.01 9.71
C VAL A 110 8.86 8.49 8.46
N GLY A 111 8.66 7.21 8.11
CA GLY A 111 9.18 6.62 6.87
C GLY A 111 8.72 7.37 5.63
N MET A 112 7.44 7.73 5.57
CA MET A 112 6.87 8.53 4.48
C MET A 112 7.54 9.90 4.39
N ILE A 113 7.67 10.61 5.52
CA ILE A 113 8.31 11.94 5.57
C ILE A 113 9.74 11.87 5.05
N VAL A 114 10.51 10.89 5.52
CA VAL A 114 11.90 10.68 5.08
C VAL A 114 11.96 10.40 3.58
N LEU A 115 11.05 9.60 3.04
CA LEU A 115 10.99 9.28 1.61
C LEU A 115 10.71 10.53 0.76
N ILE A 116 9.72 11.36 1.13
CA ILE A 116 9.41 12.59 0.40
C ILE A 116 10.57 13.58 0.47
N VAL A 117 11.10 13.83 1.67
CA VAL A 117 12.18 14.79 1.85
C VAL A 117 13.44 14.32 1.14
N GLY A 118 13.76 13.02 1.23
CA GLY A 118 14.89 12.41 0.53
C GLY A 118 14.76 12.54 -0.98
N TYR A 119 13.59 12.24 -1.53
CA TYR A 119 13.31 12.44 -2.96
C TYR A 119 13.44 13.90 -3.37
N TYR A 120 12.88 14.83 -2.58
CA TYR A 120 12.97 16.26 -2.87
C TYR A 120 14.43 16.76 -2.89
N VAL A 121 15.23 16.37 -1.90
CA VAL A 121 16.67 16.70 -1.86
C VAL A 121 17.41 16.11 -3.06
N PHE A 122 17.12 14.87 -3.43
CA PHE A 122 17.68 14.22 -4.62
C PHE A 122 17.37 15.02 -5.89
N VAL A 123 16.11 15.42 -6.09
CA VAL A 123 15.70 16.24 -7.24
C VAL A 123 16.45 17.57 -7.24
N LEU A 124 16.50 18.29 -6.12
CA LEU A 124 17.22 19.57 -6.04
C LEU A 124 18.73 19.42 -6.33
N TYR A 125 19.35 18.34 -5.87
CA TYR A 125 20.77 18.09 -6.10
C TYR A 125 21.09 17.84 -7.58
N TYR A 126 20.35 16.94 -8.23
CA TYR A 126 20.57 16.61 -9.65
C TYR A 126 20.16 17.75 -10.57
N SER A 127 19.06 18.42 -10.25
CA SER A 127 18.53 19.53 -11.02
C SER A 127 19.52 20.70 -11.16
N LYS A 128 20.35 20.96 -10.14
CA LYS A 128 21.43 21.98 -10.24
C LYS A 128 22.41 21.71 -11.38
N LYS A 129 22.72 20.44 -11.67
CA LYS A 129 23.64 20.07 -12.74
C LYS A 129 23.01 20.31 -14.10
N GLU A 130 21.78 19.86 -14.29
CA GLU A 130 21.04 19.98 -15.54
C GLU A 130 20.70 21.43 -15.86
N TYR A 131 20.22 22.22 -14.88
CA TYR A 131 19.96 23.64 -15.09
C TYR A 131 21.23 24.41 -15.47
N ARG A 132 22.38 24.09 -14.87
CA ARG A 132 23.66 24.72 -15.23
C ARG A 132 24.07 24.37 -16.66
N GLN A 133 23.85 23.12 -17.09
CA GLN A 133 24.10 22.72 -18.48
C GLN A 133 23.19 23.47 -19.46
N ILE A 134 21.88 23.55 -19.18
CA ILE A 134 20.93 24.29 -20.01
C ILE A 134 21.27 25.79 -20.06
N ILE A 135 21.66 26.40 -18.94
CA ILE A 135 22.06 27.80 -18.89
C ILE A 135 23.33 28.03 -19.70
N ALA A 136 24.35 27.18 -19.55
CA ALA A 136 25.59 27.28 -20.31
C ALA A 136 25.33 27.13 -21.82
N GLU A 137 24.43 26.22 -22.21
CA GLU A 137 24.04 25.99 -23.61
C GLU A 137 23.22 27.16 -24.21
N LYS A 138 22.30 27.75 -23.43
CA LYS A 138 21.39 28.79 -23.92
C LYS A 138 21.95 30.21 -23.81
N PHE A 139 22.85 30.47 -22.86
CA PHE A 139 23.27 31.82 -22.49
C PHE A 139 24.78 32.05 -22.49
N ASP A 140 25.61 31.03 -22.16
CA ASP A 140 27.08 31.17 -22.19
C ASP A 140 27.69 30.84 -23.57
N GLY A 141 26.89 30.33 -24.52
CA GLY A 141 27.28 30.08 -25.91
C GLY A 141 27.34 31.33 -26.81
N ARG A 142 27.84 32.46 -26.30
CA ARG A 142 28.31 33.60 -27.08
C ARG A 142 29.80 33.50 -27.32
#